data_AF-A0A0R2I0W1-F1
#
_entry.id   AF-A0A0R2I0W1-F1
#
_cell.length_a   1.000
_cell.length_b   1.000
_cell.length_c   1.000
_cell.angle_alpha   90.00
_cell.angle_beta   90.00
_cell.angle_gamma   90.00
#
_symmetry.space_group_name_H-M   'P 1'
#
loop_
_entity.id
_entity.type
_entity.pdbx_description
1 polymer ?
#
loop_
_entity_poly.entity_id
_entity_poly.type
_entity_poly.pdbx_seq_one_letter_code
_entity_poly.pdbx_strand_id
1 'polypeptide(L)'
;MLTDLQSQMAALQDKIKNDHLFTEEAAKQLENRLALKLSTGYKHTYGMVDELLSDQTLGAGMYVKTAGYYTINDGGGAGYVITSNESANYSEKLNNGLFAELLYGSEPVDVLTFGVKNDGTQDCSKLVNEQTKIHVLYFPAGKYLASEQLDIYHNLYGEVGPAGMSKDEKGLTTIQSGITGDSTKSLIWNHGDSTISQSLTYT
;
A
#
# COMPACT_ATOMS: atom_id res chain seq x y z
N MET A 1 3.08 -47.86 -16.40
CA MET A 1 1.78 -47.12 -16.47
C MET A 1 1.42 -46.44 -15.17
N LEU A 2 1.01 -47.14 -14.09
CA LEU A 2 0.64 -46.46 -12.83
C LEU A 2 1.82 -45.75 -12.17
N THR A 3 2.98 -46.41 -12.17
CA THR A 3 4.26 -45.86 -11.67
C THR A 3 4.77 -44.68 -12.49
N ASP A 4 4.58 -44.70 -13.82
CA ASP A 4 4.95 -43.56 -14.67
C ASP A 4 4.05 -42.35 -14.42
N LEU A 5 2.75 -42.59 -14.21
CA LEU A 5 1.79 -41.54 -13.86
C LEU A 5 2.13 -40.90 -12.53
N GLN A 6 2.49 -41.69 -11.52
CA GLN A 6 2.91 -41.21 -10.21
C GLN A 6 4.19 -40.37 -10.30
N SER A 7 5.16 -40.83 -11.10
CA SER A 7 6.42 -40.11 -11.32
C SER A 7 6.20 -38.77 -12.04
N GLN A 8 5.32 -38.74 -13.04
CA GLN A 8 4.94 -37.50 -13.75
C GLN A 8 4.18 -36.53 -12.84
N MET A 9 3.30 -37.02 -11.97
CA MET A 9 2.60 -36.17 -10.99
C MET A 9 3.55 -35.54 -9.98
N ALA A 10 4.53 -36.31 -9.47
CA ALA A 10 5.54 -35.78 -8.57
C ALA A 10 6.40 -34.70 -9.24
N ALA A 11 6.85 -34.94 -10.47
CA ALA A 11 7.62 -33.95 -11.23
C ALA A 11 6.82 -32.66 -11.52
N LEU A 12 5.51 -32.76 -11.74
CA LEU A 12 4.61 -31.62 -11.89
C LEU A 12 4.44 -30.85 -10.58
N GLN A 13 4.28 -31.54 -9.46
CA GLN A 13 4.21 -30.90 -8.13
C GLN A 13 5.50 -30.16 -7.79
N ASP A 14 6.65 -30.77 -8.10
CA ASP A 14 7.97 -30.16 -7.88
C ASP A 14 8.18 -28.94 -8.78
N LYS A 15 7.73 -28.99 -10.05
CA LYS A 15 7.77 -27.81 -10.93
C LYS A 15 6.90 -26.67 -10.42
N ILE A 16 5.66 -26.95 -9.96
CA ILE A 16 4.77 -25.91 -9.42
C ILE A 16 5.42 -25.22 -8.21
N LYS A 17 6.09 -25.98 -7.34
CA LYS A 17 6.78 -25.45 -6.15
C LYS A 17 8.07 -24.70 -6.50
N ASN A 18 8.89 -25.25 -7.40
CA ASN A 18 10.22 -24.71 -7.70
C ASN A 18 10.18 -23.51 -8.65
N ASP A 19 9.24 -23.47 -9.59
CA ASP A 19 9.17 -22.40 -10.60
C ASP A 19 8.43 -21.15 -10.09
N HIS A 20 8.05 -21.11 -8.80
CA HIS A 20 7.29 -20.01 -8.19
C HIS A 20 6.02 -19.62 -8.98
N LEU A 21 5.44 -20.57 -9.74
CA LEU A 21 4.26 -20.34 -10.58
C LEU A 21 3.03 -19.90 -9.76
N PHE A 22 3.03 -20.19 -8.45
CA PHE A 22 2.11 -19.66 -7.43
C PHE A 22 2.88 -19.49 -6.11
N THR A 23 3.30 -18.26 -5.78
CA THR A 23 3.88 -17.95 -4.46
C THR A 23 2.77 -17.78 -3.40
N GLU A 24 3.10 -17.95 -2.13
CA GLU A 24 2.16 -17.67 -1.01
C GLU A 24 1.65 -16.22 -1.07
N GLU A 25 2.53 -15.28 -1.43
CA GLU A 25 2.18 -13.87 -1.63
C GLU A 25 1.20 -13.69 -2.81
N ALA A 26 1.43 -14.36 -3.95
CA ALA A 26 0.53 -14.30 -5.09
C ALA A 26 -0.85 -14.92 -4.77
N ALA A 27 -0.87 -15.98 -3.95
CA ALA A 27 -2.12 -16.58 -3.47
C ALA A 27 -2.88 -15.62 -2.54
N LYS A 28 -2.18 -14.99 -1.58
CA LYS A 28 -2.74 -13.99 -0.67
C LYS A 28 -3.30 -12.79 -1.43
N GLN A 29 -2.59 -12.29 -2.45
CA GLN A 29 -3.09 -11.22 -3.31
C GLN A 29 -4.34 -11.64 -4.09
N LEU A 30 -4.40 -12.89 -4.57
CA LEU A 30 -5.61 -13.39 -5.23
C LEU A 30 -6.81 -13.43 -4.26
N GLU A 31 -6.61 -13.92 -3.04
CA GLU A 31 -7.65 -13.94 -2.00
C GLU A 31 -8.11 -12.52 -1.66
N ASN A 32 -7.18 -11.58 -1.46
CA ASN A 32 -7.49 -10.16 -1.24
C ASN A 32 -8.31 -9.58 -2.40
N ARG A 33 -7.92 -9.86 -3.65
CA ARG A 33 -8.67 -9.42 -4.84
C ARG A 33 -10.07 -10.01 -4.90
N LEU A 34 -10.24 -11.27 -4.51
CA LEU A 34 -11.56 -11.92 -4.47
C LEU A 34 -12.43 -11.28 -3.38
N ALA A 35 -11.87 -11.05 -2.20
CA ALA A 35 -12.56 -10.36 -1.11
C ALA A 35 -12.98 -8.94 -1.52
N LEU A 36 -12.09 -8.16 -2.13
CA LEU A 36 -12.38 -6.82 -2.65
C LEU A 36 -13.49 -6.80 -3.71
N LYS A 37 -13.52 -7.81 -4.60
CA LYS A 37 -14.48 -7.87 -5.71
C LYS A 37 -15.84 -8.44 -5.34
N LEU A 38 -15.90 -9.35 -4.36
CA LEU A 38 -17.13 -9.98 -3.92
C LEU A 38 -17.73 -9.12 -2.80
N SER A 39 -18.60 -8.18 -3.17
CA SER A 39 -19.31 -7.31 -2.22
C SER A 39 -20.14 -8.08 -1.18
N THR A 40 -20.39 -9.38 -1.40
CA THR A 40 -21.02 -10.32 -0.48
C THR A 40 -20.09 -10.91 0.58
N GLY A 41 -18.77 -10.72 0.46
CA GLY A 41 -17.77 -11.18 1.44
C GLY A 41 -17.59 -10.24 2.62
N TYR A 42 -17.85 -8.95 2.42
CA TYR A 42 -17.78 -7.94 3.47
C TYR A 42 -18.99 -8.03 4.40
N LYS A 43 -18.76 -8.38 5.68
CA LYS A 43 -19.81 -8.47 6.69
C LYS A 43 -20.34 -7.10 7.09
N HIS A 44 -19.46 -6.09 7.12
CA HIS A 44 -19.80 -4.73 7.52
C HIS A 44 -19.13 -3.69 6.62
N THR A 45 -19.85 -2.59 6.40
CA THR A 45 -19.36 -1.40 5.68
C THR A 45 -19.48 -0.21 6.62
N TYR A 46 -18.38 0.51 6.80
CA TYR A 46 -18.28 1.71 7.62
C TYR A 46 -18.07 2.93 6.73
N GLY A 47 -18.43 4.11 7.23
CA GLY A 47 -18.16 5.37 6.54
C GLY A 47 -16.68 5.72 6.55
N MET A 48 -16.02 5.55 7.71
CA MET A 48 -14.63 5.93 7.97
C MET A 48 -13.95 4.96 8.94
N VAL A 49 -12.62 5.03 9.06
CA VAL A 49 -11.84 4.14 9.92
C VAL A 49 -12.21 4.30 11.39
N ASP A 50 -12.50 5.51 11.88
CA ASP A 50 -12.90 5.72 13.29
C ASP A 50 -14.13 4.90 13.71
N GLU A 51 -15.11 4.74 12.81
CA GLU A 51 -16.28 3.90 13.03
C GLU A 51 -15.90 2.41 13.11
N LEU A 52 -14.98 1.97 12.23
CA LEU A 52 -14.43 0.61 12.25
C LEU A 52 -13.67 0.33 13.56
N LEU A 53 -12.79 1.26 13.99
CA LEU A 53 -11.99 1.12 15.21
C LEU A 53 -12.88 0.95 16.45
N SER A 54 -14.04 1.60 16.45
CA SER A 54 -14.98 1.63 17.57
C SER A 54 -15.87 0.39 17.70
N ASP A 55 -15.97 -0.43 16.64
CA ASP A 55 -16.87 -1.59 16.63
C ASP A 55 -16.35 -2.74 17.50
N GLN A 56 -17.05 -2.98 18.62
CA GLN A 56 -16.72 -4.03 19.58
C GLN A 56 -17.21 -5.43 19.16
N THR A 57 -18.03 -5.53 18.11
CA THR A 57 -18.65 -6.78 17.67
C THR A 57 -17.81 -7.56 16.66
N LEU A 58 -16.71 -6.96 16.19
CA LEU A 58 -15.80 -7.57 15.23
C LEU A 58 -15.03 -8.75 15.82
N GLY A 59 -14.92 -9.81 15.03
CA GLY A 59 -14.14 -11.01 15.35
C GLY A 59 -13.15 -11.35 14.24
N ALA A 60 -12.11 -12.11 14.57
CA ALA A 60 -11.10 -12.54 13.60
C ALA A 60 -11.72 -13.33 12.43
N GLY A 61 -11.16 -13.15 11.24
CA GLY A 61 -11.65 -13.71 9.97
C GLY A 61 -12.83 -12.95 9.34
N MET A 62 -13.32 -11.88 9.97
CA MET A 62 -14.32 -11.01 9.36
C MET A 62 -13.68 -10.11 8.31
N TYR A 63 -14.34 -9.97 7.16
CA TYR A 63 -13.96 -9.00 6.14
C TYR A 63 -14.84 -7.76 6.30
N VAL A 64 -14.22 -6.59 6.32
CA VAL A 64 -14.91 -5.29 6.47
C VAL A 64 -14.36 -4.26 5.49
N LYS A 65 -15.10 -3.18 5.24
CA LYS A 65 -14.59 -2.08 4.41
C LYS A 65 -15.02 -0.72 4.92
N THR A 66 -14.25 0.31 4.59
CA THR A 66 -14.56 1.71 4.83
C THR A 66 -14.79 2.46 3.51
N ALA A 67 -15.61 3.51 3.52
CA ALA A 67 -15.82 4.39 2.36
C ALA A 67 -14.78 5.53 2.27
N GLY A 68 -13.99 5.71 3.32
CA GLY A 68 -12.88 6.67 3.42
C GLY A 68 -12.01 6.34 4.63
N TYR A 69 -10.89 7.04 4.79
CA TYR A 69 -10.05 6.89 5.98
C TYR A 69 -10.55 7.81 7.11
N TYR A 70 -10.57 9.11 6.86
CA TYR A 70 -11.02 10.15 7.80
C TYR A 70 -12.47 10.58 7.57
N THR A 71 -12.89 10.68 6.31
CA THR A 71 -14.27 11.04 5.95
C THR A 71 -14.72 10.25 4.74
N ILE A 72 -16.03 10.00 4.61
CA ILE A 72 -16.60 9.28 3.47
C ILE A 72 -16.14 9.91 2.14
N ASN A 73 -15.61 9.07 1.23
CA ASN A 73 -15.12 9.45 -0.09
C ASN A 73 -13.89 10.38 -0.11
N ASP A 74 -13.03 10.33 0.91
CA ASP A 74 -11.73 11.04 0.90
C ASP A 74 -10.63 10.35 0.08
N GLY A 75 -10.94 9.25 -0.60
CA GLY A 75 -9.99 8.44 -1.37
C GLY A 75 -9.24 7.40 -0.54
N GLY A 76 -9.30 7.47 0.80
CA GLY A 76 -8.64 6.52 1.70
C GLY A 76 -9.49 5.30 2.10
N GLY A 77 -10.63 5.07 1.43
CA GLY A 77 -11.49 3.92 1.71
C GLY A 77 -10.80 2.61 1.33
N ALA A 78 -10.88 1.61 2.20
CA ALA A 78 -10.18 0.35 1.99
C ALA A 78 -10.95 -0.86 2.51
N GLY A 79 -10.54 -2.05 2.06
CA GLY A 79 -10.99 -3.33 2.59
C GLY A 79 -10.00 -3.85 3.63
N TYR A 80 -10.50 -4.53 4.65
CA TYR A 80 -9.70 -5.13 5.71
C TYR A 80 -10.17 -6.54 6.04
N VAL A 81 -9.25 -7.36 6.54
CA VAL A 81 -9.56 -8.61 7.25
C VAL A 81 -9.19 -8.46 8.72
N ILE A 82 -10.09 -8.87 9.61
CA ILE A 82 -9.85 -8.79 11.05
C ILE A 82 -8.97 -9.97 11.47
N THR A 83 -7.90 -9.70 12.20
CA THR A 83 -6.93 -10.69 12.67
C THR A 83 -6.70 -10.55 14.18
N SER A 84 -6.26 -11.64 14.82
CA SER A 84 -5.91 -11.62 16.25
C SER A 84 -4.54 -11.06 16.55
N ASN A 85 -3.67 -10.96 15.54
CA ASN A 85 -2.30 -10.50 15.65
C ASN A 85 -2.05 -9.42 14.60
N GLU A 86 -1.18 -8.47 14.94
CA GLU A 86 -0.66 -7.48 14.00
C GLU A 86 0.03 -8.18 12.83
N SER A 87 -0.26 -7.73 11.61
CA SER A 87 0.39 -8.26 10.40
C SER A 87 1.72 -7.56 10.14
N ALA A 88 2.59 -8.19 9.37
CA ALA A 88 3.74 -7.51 8.78
C ALA A 88 3.32 -6.45 7.74
N ASN A 89 2.11 -6.59 7.19
CA ASN A 89 1.45 -5.60 6.36
C ASN A 89 0.75 -4.53 7.23
N TYR A 90 0.42 -3.37 6.65
CA TYR A 90 -0.32 -2.31 7.33
C TYR A 90 -1.60 -2.85 7.99
N SER A 91 -1.78 -2.49 9.27
CA SER A 91 -2.93 -2.90 10.07
C SER A 91 -3.36 -1.78 11.00
N GLU A 92 -4.66 -1.64 11.17
CA GLU A 92 -5.26 -0.74 12.17
C GLU A 92 -5.54 -1.49 13.45
N LYS A 93 -5.19 -0.91 14.60
CA LYS A 93 -5.48 -1.53 15.90
C LYS A 93 -6.89 -1.17 16.36
N LEU A 94 -7.76 -2.16 16.49
CA LEU A 94 -9.15 -1.97 16.93
C LEU A 94 -9.25 -1.79 18.45
N ASN A 95 -10.29 -1.08 18.90
CA ASN A 95 -10.52 -0.83 20.33
C ASN A 95 -10.83 -2.10 21.13
N ASN A 96 -11.26 -3.17 20.46
CA ASN A 96 -11.49 -4.48 21.08
C ASN A 96 -10.21 -5.34 21.19
N GLY A 97 -9.05 -4.82 20.80
CA GLY A 97 -7.75 -5.49 20.89
C GLY A 97 -7.38 -6.37 19.68
N LEU A 98 -8.25 -6.47 18.68
CA LEU A 98 -7.95 -7.11 17.39
C LEU A 98 -7.27 -6.10 16.44
N PHE A 99 -6.92 -6.57 15.25
CA PHE A 99 -6.31 -5.77 14.19
C PHE A 99 -7.13 -5.87 12.91
N ALA A 100 -7.21 -4.80 12.13
CA ALA A 100 -7.77 -4.78 10.79
C ALA A 100 -6.62 -4.67 9.79
N GLU A 101 -6.20 -5.81 9.24
CA GLU A 101 -5.13 -5.88 8.24
C GLU A 101 -5.65 -5.43 6.88
N LEU A 102 -4.91 -4.54 6.21
CA LEU A 102 -5.28 -3.99 4.91
C LEU A 102 -5.30 -5.06 3.81
N LEU A 103 -6.38 -5.08 3.03
CA LEU A 103 -6.49 -5.90 1.83
C LEU A 103 -6.11 -5.05 0.62
N TYR A 104 -4.95 -5.34 0.01
CA TYR A 104 -4.54 -4.76 -1.28
C TYR A 104 -4.68 -5.81 -2.38
N GLY A 105 -5.22 -5.39 -3.53
CA GLY A 105 -5.45 -6.27 -4.67
C GLY A 105 -4.28 -6.34 -5.65
N SER A 106 -3.52 -5.25 -5.77
CA SER A 106 -2.34 -5.13 -6.60
C SER A 106 -1.59 -3.86 -6.21
N GLU A 107 -0.29 -3.83 -6.49
CA GLU A 107 0.53 -2.63 -6.42
C GLU A 107 0.27 -1.70 -7.62
N PRO A 108 0.52 -0.38 -7.51
CA PRO A 108 0.88 0.33 -6.28
C PRO A 108 -0.31 0.53 -5.32
N VAL A 109 -0.04 0.60 -4.01
CA VAL A 109 -1.05 0.90 -2.98
C VAL A 109 -1.18 2.41 -2.77
N ASP A 110 -2.42 2.91 -2.75
CA ASP A 110 -2.72 4.33 -2.52
C ASP A 110 -2.40 4.73 -1.07
N VAL A 111 -1.55 5.74 -0.90
CA VAL A 111 -1.11 6.19 0.43
C VAL A 111 -2.24 6.70 1.32
N LEU A 112 -3.34 7.16 0.72
CA LEU A 112 -4.52 7.61 1.47
C LEU A 112 -5.16 6.47 2.25
N THR A 113 -5.01 5.22 1.80
CA THR A 113 -5.54 4.02 2.50
C THR A 113 -4.79 3.69 3.79
N PHE A 114 -3.58 4.23 3.95
CA PHE A 114 -2.79 4.15 5.19
C PHE A 114 -3.06 5.32 6.14
N GLY A 115 -3.95 6.25 5.75
CA GLY A 115 -4.25 7.45 6.53
C GLY A 115 -3.34 8.63 6.25
N VAL A 116 -2.54 8.62 5.17
CA VAL A 116 -1.82 9.83 4.75
C VAL A 116 -2.81 10.90 4.30
N LYS A 117 -2.58 12.16 4.68
CA LYS A 117 -3.32 13.31 4.15
C LYS A 117 -2.57 14.01 3.02
N ASN A 118 -3.31 14.33 1.96
CA ASN A 118 -2.83 15.07 0.78
C ASN A 118 -3.18 16.58 0.81
N ASP A 119 -3.47 17.14 1.99
CA ASP A 119 -3.76 18.56 2.21
C ASP A 119 -2.55 19.35 2.79
N GLY A 120 -1.44 18.66 3.04
CA GLY A 120 -0.21 19.22 3.61
C GLY A 120 -0.29 19.55 5.10
N THR A 121 -1.30 19.06 5.81
CA THR A 121 -1.52 19.37 7.24
C THR A 121 -0.94 18.33 8.19
N GLN A 122 -0.68 17.11 7.71
CA GLN A 122 -0.18 16.01 8.52
C GLN A 122 1.14 15.51 7.96
N ASP A 123 2.12 15.33 8.85
CA ASP A 123 3.38 14.72 8.51
C ASP A 123 3.20 13.24 8.16
N CYS A 124 3.69 12.83 6.99
CA CYS A 124 3.60 11.46 6.50
C CYS A 124 4.94 10.72 6.51
N SER A 125 6.04 11.31 7.00
CA SER A 125 7.39 10.76 6.80
C SER A 125 7.54 9.36 7.38
N LYS A 126 7.15 9.17 8.64
CA LYS A 126 7.26 7.87 9.33
C LYS A 126 6.48 6.78 8.60
N LEU A 127 5.21 7.07 8.30
CA LEU A 127 4.31 6.11 7.68
C LEU A 127 4.79 5.74 6.28
N VAL A 128 5.21 6.71 5.46
CA VAL A 128 5.77 6.46 4.13
C VAL A 128 7.03 5.60 4.23
N ASN A 129 7.94 5.88 5.17
CA ASN A 129 9.16 5.09 5.39
C ASN A 129 8.89 3.64 5.82
N GLU A 130 7.84 3.42 6.60
CA GLU A 130 7.41 2.07 6.97
C GLU A 130 6.80 1.33 5.79
N GLN A 131 5.88 1.97 5.06
CA GLN A 131 5.14 1.31 3.98
C GLN A 131 5.97 1.12 2.71
N THR A 132 6.92 2.00 2.39
CA THR A 132 7.77 1.84 1.21
C THR A 132 8.75 0.66 1.32
N LYS A 133 8.92 0.05 2.51
CA LYS A 133 9.68 -1.20 2.67
C LYS A 133 8.92 -2.42 2.13
N ILE A 134 7.60 -2.32 2.07
CA ILE A 134 6.69 -3.43 1.80
C ILE A 134 6.00 -3.24 0.45
N HIS A 135 5.58 -2.01 0.14
CA HIS A 135 4.73 -1.66 -0.98
C HIS A 135 5.37 -0.69 -1.96
N VAL A 136 4.91 -0.77 -3.20
CA VAL A 136 5.07 0.31 -4.18
C VAL A 136 3.96 1.32 -3.89
N LEU A 137 4.29 2.58 -3.63
CA LEU A 137 3.29 3.53 -3.15
C LEU A 137 2.74 4.41 -4.29
N TYR A 138 1.45 4.71 -4.24
CA TYR A 138 0.79 5.67 -5.12
C TYR A 138 0.32 6.90 -4.34
N PHE A 139 0.74 8.09 -4.78
CA PHE A 139 0.36 9.39 -4.24
C PHE A 139 -0.64 10.06 -5.19
N PRO A 140 -1.96 10.04 -4.92
CA PRO A 140 -2.93 10.82 -5.70
C PRO A 140 -2.61 12.32 -5.62
N ALA A 141 -3.14 13.14 -6.55
CA ALA A 141 -2.82 14.56 -6.57
C ALA A 141 -3.06 15.24 -5.21
N GLY A 142 -2.10 16.06 -4.79
CA GLY A 142 -2.20 16.83 -3.56
C GLY A 142 -0.84 17.26 -3.00
N LYS A 143 -0.88 17.74 -1.76
CA LYS A 143 0.27 18.22 -1.00
C LYS A 143 0.52 17.29 0.18
N TYR A 144 1.73 16.79 0.30
CA TYR A 144 2.11 15.90 1.40
C TYR A 144 3.23 16.52 2.21
N LEU A 145 3.07 16.59 3.52
CA LEU A 145 4.09 17.13 4.42
C LEU A 145 5.02 16.01 4.84
N ALA A 146 6.32 16.17 4.58
CA ALA A 146 7.37 15.27 5.04
C ALA A 146 8.49 16.07 5.73
N SER A 147 8.49 16.06 7.06
CA SER A 147 9.46 16.78 7.89
C SER A 147 10.72 15.97 8.19
N GLU A 148 10.68 14.65 8.01
CA GLU A 148 11.84 13.77 8.10
C GLU A 148 12.30 13.29 6.71
N GLN A 149 13.53 12.79 6.65
CA GLN A 149 14.06 12.13 5.47
C GLN A 149 13.20 10.93 5.08
N LEU A 150 12.99 10.76 3.77
CA LEU A 150 12.29 9.62 3.21
C LEU A 150 13.29 8.59 2.68
N ASP A 151 13.26 7.40 3.23
CA ASP A 151 14.08 6.25 2.84
C ASP A 151 13.25 5.33 1.95
N ILE A 152 13.41 5.48 0.64
CA ILE A 152 12.56 4.82 -0.36
C ILE A 152 13.17 3.49 -0.77
N TYR A 153 12.45 2.39 -0.50
CA TYR A 153 12.90 1.03 -0.82
C TYR A 153 12.23 0.48 -2.10
N HIS A 154 11.04 0.98 -2.43
CA HIS A 154 10.30 0.66 -3.65
C HIS A 154 9.86 1.93 -4.38
N ASN A 155 9.59 1.81 -5.69
CA ASN A 155 9.16 2.95 -6.50
C ASN A 155 7.93 3.68 -5.91
N LEU A 156 7.88 5.00 -6.10
CA LEU A 156 6.72 5.82 -5.80
C LEU A 156 6.08 6.33 -7.10
N TYR A 157 4.77 6.21 -7.20
CA TYR A 157 3.97 6.71 -8.31
C TYR A 157 3.10 7.86 -7.83
N GLY A 158 2.69 8.74 -8.74
CA GLY A 158 1.67 9.73 -8.49
C GLY A 158 0.74 9.92 -9.68
N GLU A 159 -0.28 10.74 -9.48
CA GLU A 159 -1.19 11.11 -10.56
C GLU A 159 -0.36 11.78 -11.68
N VAL A 160 -0.30 11.13 -12.85
CA VAL A 160 0.47 11.49 -14.05
C VAL A 160 2.00 11.25 -14.05
N GLY A 161 2.50 10.18 -13.40
CA GLY A 161 3.89 9.71 -13.57
C GLY A 161 4.57 9.37 -12.23
N PRO A 162 5.90 9.19 -12.18
CA PRO A 162 6.59 9.08 -10.91
C PRO A 162 6.37 10.35 -10.07
N ALA A 163 6.10 10.20 -8.77
CA ALA A 163 5.87 11.34 -7.88
C ALA A 163 7.15 12.20 -7.73
N GLY A 164 6.99 13.53 -7.61
CA GLY A 164 8.09 14.46 -7.39
C GLY A 164 8.26 14.82 -5.91
N MET A 165 9.49 15.12 -5.49
CA MET A 165 9.80 15.66 -4.16
C MET A 165 10.51 17.01 -4.29
N SER A 166 10.15 17.98 -3.45
CA SER A 166 10.78 19.30 -3.38
C SER A 166 11.00 19.73 -1.94
N LYS A 167 11.93 20.65 -1.67
CA LYS A 167 12.08 21.28 -0.35
C LYS A 167 11.57 22.71 -0.38
N ASP A 168 10.85 23.14 0.66
CA ASP A 168 10.49 24.55 0.85
C ASP A 168 11.66 25.36 1.43
N GLU A 169 11.48 26.68 1.57
CA GLU A 169 12.48 27.62 2.13
C GLU A 169 12.89 27.29 3.57
N LYS A 170 12.12 26.44 4.27
CA LYS A 170 12.37 26.00 5.65
C LYS A 170 13.00 24.61 5.70
N GLY A 171 13.29 23.99 4.55
CA GLY A 171 13.90 22.68 4.44
C GLY A 171 12.94 21.50 4.60
N LEU A 172 11.62 21.75 4.65
CA LEU A 172 10.60 20.70 4.72
C LEU A 172 10.42 20.06 3.35
N THR A 173 10.41 18.72 3.30
CA THR A 173 10.19 17.99 2.05
C THR A 173 8.70 17.93 1.77
N THR A 174 8.30 18.25 0.54
CA THR A 174 6.94 18.14 0.04
C THR A 174 6.92 17.15 -1.11
N ILE A 175 6.07 16.13 -1.04
CA ILE A 175 5.78 15.26 -2.18
C ILE A 175 4.67 15.95 -2.99
N GLN A 176 4.86 16.06 -4.30
CA GLN A 176 3.87 16.59 -5.24
C GLN A 176 3.55 15.57 -6.34
N SER A 177 2.26 15.33 -6.54
CA SER A 177 1.68 14.52 -7.59
C SER A 177 0.66 15.38 -8.38
N GLY A 178 0.62 15.23 -9.70
CA GLY A 178 -0.24 16.04 -10.58
C GLY A 178 0.39 17.26 -11.28
N ILE A 179 1.69 17.26 -11.61
CA ILE A 179 2.32 18.38 -12.35
C ILE A 179 1.93 18.32 -13.83
N THR A 180 0.95 19.13 -14.24
CA THR A 180 0.78 19.55 -15.64
C THR A 180 1.45 20.91 -15.82
N GLY A 181 2.66 20.90 -16.41
CA GLY A 181 3.33 22.10 -16.92
C GLY A 181 4.28 22.82 -15.97
N ASP A 182 5.43 22.22 -15.68
CA ASP A 182 6.72 22.70 -16.23
C ASP A 182 7.72 21.57 -16.03
N SER A 183 8.26 21.07 -17.13
CA SER A 183 9.27 20.03 -17.15
C SER A 183 10.54 20.57 -16.51
N THR A 184 10.88 20.12 -15.29
CA THR A 184 12.26 19.90 -14.76
C THR A 184 12.35 20.05 -13.24
N LYS A 185 11.88 19.10 -12.42
CA LYS A 185 12.51 18.78 -11.11
C LYS A 185 12.34 17.30 -10.77
N SER A 186 13.22 16.49 -11.33
CA SER A 186 13.49 15.13 -10.84
C SER A 186 14.44 15.24 -9.64
N LEU A 187 14.14 14.56 -8.53
CA LEU A 187 15.15 14.25 -7.54
C LEU A 187 15.11 12.77 -7.20
N ILE A 188 16.20 12.12 -7.58
CA ILE A 188 16.54 10.74 -7.31
C ILE A 188 17.27 10.72 -5.97
N TRP A 189 16.84 9.86 -5.04
CA TRP A 189 17.70 9.43 -3.94
C TRP A 189 17.83 7.91 -4.00
N ASN A 190 19.05 7.44 -4.33
CA ASN A 190 19.43 6.04 -4.33
C ASN A 190 20.32 5.73 -3.12
N HIS A 191 20.15 4.56 -2.51
CA HIS A 191 21.26 3.58 -2.46
C HIS A 191 20.76 2.16 -2.19
N GLY A 192 21.07 1.24 -3.12
CA GLY A 192 20.78 -0.20 -3.03
C GLY A 192 20.90 -0.89 -4.39
N ASP A 193 22.11 -0.84 -4.98
CA ASP A 193 22.60 -1.56 -6.16
C ASP A 193 21.75 -1.67 -7.46
N SER A 194 22.33 -1.10 -8.52
CA SER A 194 22.05 -1.23 -9.97
C SER A 194 21.09 -0.22 -10.68
N THR A 195 21.74 0.89 -11.11
CA THR A 195 21.68 1.57 -12.43
C THR A 195 20.55 2.53 -12.89
N ILE A 196 20.98 3.80 -13.09
CA ILE A 196 20.64 4.82 -14.15
C ILE A 196 19.34 5.64 -13.92
N SER A 197 19.26 7.00 -14.01
CA SER A 197 20.05 8.06 -14.66
C SER A 197 19.88 9.47 -14.01
N GLN A 198 20.97 10.25 -13.97
CA GLN A 198 21.17 11.72 -14.20
C GLN A 198 19.98 12.63 -14.60
N SER A 199 19.91 13.97 -14.45
CA SER A 199 20.73 15.11 -13.93
C SER A 199 19.86 16.39 -14.04
N LEU A 200 20.10 17.47 -13.25
CA LEU A 200 20.36 18.85 -13.76
C LEU A 200 20.43 19.94 -12.67
N THR A 201 21.55 20.65 -12.69
CA THR A 201 21.82 22.00 -12.18
C THR A 201 21.03 23.06 -12.96
N TYR A 202 20.74 24.24 -12.40
CA TYR A 202 21.14 25.57 -12.93
C TYR A 202 20.64 26.74 -12.06
N THR A 203 21.44 27.81 -12.09
CA THR A 203 21.26 29.20 -11.61
C THR A 203 19.97 29.89 -12.04
#